data_AF-A0A951PW50-F1
#
_entry.id   AF-A0A951PW50-F1
#
_cell.length_a   1.000
_cell.length_b   1.000
_cell.length_c   1.000
_cell.angle_alpha   90.00
_cell.angle_beta   90.00
_cell.angle_gamma   90.00
#
_symmetry.space_group_name_H-M   'P 1'
#
loop_
_entity.id
_entity.type
_entity.pdbx_description
1 polymer ?
#
loop_
_entity_poly.entity_id
_entity_poly.type
_entity_poly.pdbx_seq_one_letter_code
_entity_poly.pdbx_strand_id
1 'polypeptide(L)'
;MKYTDGGEPGRGVGDVINVTSNLFLEGTNTLIGTKQSEFTAIRQLGNGEIIAEGKEIIHLPDGDIYTLGQFSQTANEAGATNRLKIVGGTEAYSKANGFEYFTQAGNAGTGLYNTSLVIL
;
A
#
# COMPACT_ATOMS: atom_id res chain seq x y z
N MET A 1 -10.58 -4.67 3.31
CA MET A 1 -10.57 -4.57 1.82
C MET A 1 -9.46 -5.46 1.29
N LYS A 2 -9.50 -5.84 0.01
CA LYS A 2 -8.41 -6.57 -0.65
C LYS A 2 -8.04 -5.86 -1.94
N TYR A 3 -6.78 -5.91 -2.34
CA TYR A 3 -6.35 -5.33 -3.60
C TYR A 3 -5.34 -6.20 -4.35
N THR A 4 -5.27 -5.99 -5.67
CA THR A 4 -4.26 -6.60 -6.54
C THR A 4 -3.25 -5.54 -6.97
N ASP A 5 -2.07 -5.62 -6.41
CA ASP A 5 -0.84 -4.96 -6.78
C ASP A 5 -0.13 -5.66 -7.96
N GLY A 6 0.65 -4.92 -8.74
CA GLY A 6 1.48 -5.43 -9.84
C GLY A 6 2.90 -5.79 -9.43
N GLY A 7 3.32 -5.53 -8.19
CA GLY A 7 4.62 -5.96 -7.66
C GLY A 7 5.22 -5.02 -6.60
N GLU A 8 6.41 -5.40 -6.11
CA GLU A 8 7.22 -4.59 -5.19
C GLU A 8 8.40 -3.99 -5.97
N PRO A 9 9.00 -2.86 -5.51
CA PRO A 9 10.16 -2.31 -6.21
C PRO A 9 11.28 -3.35 -6.22
N GLY A 10 12.19 -3.22 -7.19
CA GLY A 10 13.38 -4.05 -7.21
C GLY A 10 14.21 -3.90 -5.93
N ARG A 11 15.18 -4.80 -5.74
CA ARG A 11 15.99 -4.83 -4.52
C ARG A 11 17.13 -3.80 -4.49
N GLY A 12 17.29 -3.00 -5.54
CA GLY A 12 18.27 -1.93 -5.64
C GLY A 12 17.76 -0.64 -4.99
N VAL A 13 18.61 0.03 -4.21
CA VAL A 13 18.28 1.39 -3.73
C VAL A 13 18.11 2.31 -4.94
N GLY A 14 16.99 3.02 -4.99
CA GLY A 14 16.55 3.83 -6.13
C GLY A 14 15.58 3.11 -7.06
N ASP A 15 15.34 1.81 -6.89
CA ASP A 15 14.32 1.11 -7.66
C ASP A 15 12.93 1.62 -7.29
N VAL A 16 12.13 1.89 -8.32
CA VAL A 16 10.77 2.42 -8.19
C VAL A 16 9.81 1.48 -8.90
N ILE A 17 8.66 1.21 -8.27
CA ILE A 17 7.52 0.60 -8.93
C ILE A 17 6.30 1.50 -8.81
N ASN A 18 5.53 1.56 -9.90
CA ASN A 18 4.26 2.26 -9.97
C ASN A 18 3.16 1.26 -10.31
N VAL A 19 2.09 1.29 -9.53
CA VAL A 19 1.04 0.27 -9.60
C VAL A 19 -0.32 0.93 -9.52
N THR A 20 -1.25 0.44 -10.35
CA THR A 20 -2.68 0.68 -10.16
C THR A 20 -3.37 -0.61 -9.78
N SER A 21 -4.09 -0.57 -8.66
CA SER A 21 -4.76 -1.71 -8.05
C SER A 21 -6.27 -1.52 -7.99
N ASN A 22 -7.01 -2.62 -8.16
CA ASN A 22 -8.44 -2.65 -7.89
C ASN A 22 -8.68 -2.97 -6.41
N LEU A 23 -9.58 -2.23 -5.75
CA LEU A 23 -9.98 -2.47 -4.36
C LEU A 23 -11.30 -3.23 -4.32
N PHE A 24 -11.32 -4.36 -3.62
CA PHE A 24 -12.51 -5.18 -3.41
C PHE A 24 -12.92 -5.19 -1.94
N LEU A 25 -14.23 -5.17 -1.70
CA LEU A 25 -14.78 -5.38 -0.37
C LEU A 25 -14.44 -6.80 0.12
N GLU A 26 -14.07 -6.92 1.39
CA GLU A 26 -13.63 -8.21 1.93
C GLU A 26 -14.76 -9.24 1.93
N GLY A 27 -14.44 -10.47 1.54
CA GLY A 27 -15.40 -11.56 1.45
C GLY A 27 -16.33 -11.49 0.23
N THR A 28 -16.15 -10.49 -0.65
CA THR A 28 -16.94 -10.34 -1.87
C THR A 28 -16.04 -10.07 -3.09
N ASN A 29 -16.66 -10.04 -4.29
CA ASN A 29 -16.03 -9.57 -5.53
C ASN A 29 -16.51 -8.17 -5.92
N THR A 30 -17.03 -7.40 -4.96
CA THR A 30 -17.53 -6.05 -5.20
C THR A 30 -16.35 -5.09 -5.29
N LEU A 31 -16.11 -4.52 -6.47
CA LEU A 31 -15.18 -3.42 -6.66
C LEU A 31 -15.70 -2.18 -5.93
N ILE A 32 -14.86 -1.57 -5.11
CA ILE A 32 -15.20 -0.39 -4.30
C ILE A 32 -14.29 0.81 -4.59
N GLY A 33 -13.30 0.65 -5.46
CA GLY A 33 -12.37 1.73 -5.76
C GLY A 33 -11.12 1.24 -6.47
N THR A 34 -10.18 2.17 -6.66
CA THR A 34 -8.83 1.88 -7.15
C THR A 34 -7.79 2.50 -6.24
N LYS A 35 -6.54 2.05 -6.38
CA LYS A 35 -5.42 2.57 -5.63
C LYS A 35 -4.25 2.76 -6.57
N GLN A 36 -3.63 3.94 -6.56
CA GLN A 36 -2.38 4.23 -7.25
C GLN A 36 -1.28 4.25 -6.20
N SER A 37 -0.27 3.39 -6.36
CA SER A 37 0.86 3.27 -5.44
C SER A 37 2.17 3.51 -6.17
N GLU A 38 3.03 4.32 -5.56
CA GLU A 38 4.45 4.43 -5.88
C GLU A 38 5.24 3.89 -4.68
N PHE A 39 6.06 2.87 -4.92
CA PHE A 39 6.99 2.35 -3.93
C PHE A 39 8.41 2.55 -4.41
N THR A 40 9.26 3.13 -3.57
CA THR A 40 10.68 3.35 -3.86
C THR A 40 11.54 2.67 -2.81
N ALA A 41 12.47 1.81 -3.22
CA ALA A 41 13.49 1.27 -2.32
C ALA A 41 14.49 2.40 -1.96
N ILE A 42 14.44 2.90 -0.73
CA ILE A 42 15.21 4.11 -0.33
C ILE A 42 16.51 3.77 0.40
N ARG A 43 16.62 2.57 0.97
CA ARG A 43 17.81 2.19 1.74
C ARG A 43 17.92 0.68 1.89
N GLN A 44 19.14 0.16 1.78
CA GLN A 44 19.49 -1.19 2.22
C GLN A 44 20.31 -1.10 3.52
N LEU A 45 19.88 -1.83 4.54
CA LEU A 45 20.57 -1.92 5.84
C LEU A 45 21.71 -2.95 5.78
N GLY A 46 22.63 -2.90 6.75
CA GLY A 46 23.81 -3.79 6.78
C GLY A 46 23.49 -5.28 6.93
N ASN A 47 22.28 -5.62 7.37
CA ASN A 47 21.75 -7.00 7.43
C ASN A 47 21.09 -7.44 6.11
N GLY A 48 21.11 -6.61 5.07
CA GLY A 48 20.48 -6.87 3.78
C GLY A 48 19.00 -6.46 3.69
N GLU A 49 18.39 -6.00 4.79
CA GLU A 49 16.99 -5.53 4.81
C GLU A 49 16.82 -4.29 3.94
N ILE A 50 15.74 -4.27 3.17
CA ILE A 50 15.40 -3.18 2.27
C ILE A 50 14.25 -2.39 2.87
N ILE A 51 14.48 -1.09 3.04
CA ILE A 51 13.46 -0.13 3.46
C ILE A 51 12.94 0.56 2.21
N ALA A 52 11.62 0.54 2.03
CA ALA A 52 10.92 1.24 0.98
C ALA A 52 10.09 2.39 1.55
N GLU A 53 9.88 3.42 0.73
CA GLU A 53 8.88 4.47 0.94
C GLU A 53 7.67 4.17 0.05
N GLY A 54 6.47 4.28 0.60
CA GLY A 54 5.21 4.17 -0.14
C GLY A 54 4.46 5.50 -0.15
N LYS A 55 4.03 5.92 -1.34
CA LYS A 55 3.17 7.07 -1.61
C LYS A 55 1.97 6.61 -2.39
N GLU A 56 0.77 6.88 -1.89
CA GLU A 56 -0.42 6.29 -2.51
C GLU A 56 -1.62 7.22 -2.50
N ILE A 57 -2.47 7.00 -3.51
CA ILE A 57 -3.77 7.63 -3.66
C ILE A 57 -4.80 6.51 -3.75
N ILE A 58 -5.75 6.49 -2.83
CA ILE A 58 -6.87 5.55 -2.81
C ILE A 58 -8.11 6.29 -3.29
N HIS A 59 -8.62 5.89 -4.45
CA HIS A 59 -9.83 6.44 -5.07
C HIS A 59 -11.06 5.64 -4.65
N LEU A 60 -11.94 6.27 -3.89
CA LEU A 60 -13.23 5.72 -3.48
C LEU A 60 -14.37 6.51 -4.13
N PRO A 61 -15.63 6.01 -4.12
CA PRO A 61 -16.75 6.67 -4.80
C PRO A 61 -17.10 8.06 -4.26
N ASP A 62 -16.66 8.36 -3.03
CA ASP A 62 -16.97 9.55 -2.25
C ASP A 62 -15.73 10.39 -1.90
N GLY A 63 -14.61 10.14 -2.58
CA GLY A 63 -13.40 10.94 -2.50
C GLY A 63 -12.11 10.13 -2.51
N ASP A 64 -11.00 10.85 -2.39
CA ASP A 64 -9.66 10.28 -2.38
C ASP A 64 -9.08 10.27 -0.95
N ILE A 65 -8.22 9.30 -0.68
CA ILE A 65 -7.41 9.22 0.54
C ILE A 65 -5.93 9.15 0.14
N TYR A 66 -5.09 9.96 0.78
CA TYR A 66 -3.66 10.02 0.53
C TYR A 66 -2.90 9.32 1.66
N THR A 67 -2.03 8.37 1.33
CA THR A 67 -1.19 7.67 2.31
C THR A 67 0.30 7.83 2.01
N LEU A 68 1.11 7.89 3.07
CA LEU A 68 2.56 8.05 2.99
C LEU A 68 3.24 7.33 4.16
N GLY A 69 4.36 6.66 3.91
CA GLY A 69 5.18 6.10 4.98
C GLY A 69 6.35 5.27 4.50
N GLN A 70 7.12 4.75 5.45
CA GLN A 70 8.21 3.82 5.19
C GLN A 70 7.88 2.46 5.78
N PHE A 71 8.33 1.41 5.10
CA PHE A 71 8.14 0.03 5.54
C PHE A 71 9.34 -0.84 5.14
N SER A 72 9.44 -2.01 5.75
CA SER A 72 10.44 -3.01 5.39
C SER A 72 9.89 -3.83 4.22
N GLN A 73 10.46 -3.65 3.03
CA GLN A 73 10.11 -4.44 1.85
C GLN A 73 10.44 -5.91 2.11
N THR A 74 11.61 -6.18 2.70
CA THR A 74 11.99 -7.57 3.03
C THR A 74 11.00 -8.23 3.99
N ALA A 75 10.47 -7.50 4.98
CA ALA A 75 9.44 -8.03 5.87
C ALA A 75 8.08 -8.16 5.15
N ASN A 76 7.74 -7.23 4.26
CA ASN A 76 6.53 -7.29 3.44
C ASN A 76 6.49 -8.55 2.55
N GLU A 77 7.58 -8.84 1.85
CA GLU A 77 7.77 -10.06 1.05
C GLU A 77 7.67 -11.35 1.90
N ALA A 78 7.92 -11.25 3.20
CA ALA A 78 7.76 -12.33 4.18
C ALA A 78 6.36 -12.37 4.82
N GLY A 79 5.41 -11.55 4.36
CA GLY A 79 4.03 -11.50 4.85
C GLY A 79 3.82 -10.66 6.11
N ALA A 80 4.75 -9.79 6.47
CA ALA A 80 4.56 -8.85 7.57
C ALA A 80 3.48 -7.81 7.23
N THR A 81 2.74 -7.38 8.25
CA THR A 81 1.79 -6.28 8.11
C THR A 81 2.53 -4.95 8.21
N ASN A 82 2.35 -4.11 7.21
CA ASN A 82 2.94 -2.78 7.11
C ASN A 82 1.88 -1.72 7.35
N ARG A 83 2.33 -0.48 7.61
CA ARG A 83 1.43 0.65 7.82
C ARG A 83 1.92 1.90 7.10
N LEU A 84 1.00 2.66 6.55
CA LEU A 84 1.24 4.00 6.01
C LEU A 84 0.32 4.99 6.70
N LYS A 85 0.80 6.22 6.88
CA LYS A 85 0.03 7.28 7.51
C LYS A 85 -0.96 7.84 6.50
N ILE A 86 -2.23 7.99 6.88
CA ILE A 86 -3.17 8.81 6.12
C ILE A 86 -2.78 10.28 6.36
N VAL A 87 -2.40 10.98 5.29
CA VAL A 87 -1.90 12.37 5.33
C VAL A 87 -2.93 13.38 4.83
N GLY A 88 -4.06 12.91 4.28
CA GLY A 88 -5.19 13.75 3.91
C GLY A 88 -6.19 13.00 3.05
N GLY A 89 -7.16 13.74 2.52
CA GLY A 89 -8.12 13.24 1.56
C GLY A 89 -8.95 14.37 0.94
N THR A 90 -9.91 14.00 0.11
CA THR A 90 -10.85 14.92 -0.55
C THR A 90 -12.29 14.57 -0.18
N GLU A 91 -13.23 15.50 -0.42
CA GLU A 91 -14.67 15.25 -0.24
C GLU A 91 -15.03 14.69 1.15
N ALA A 92 -15.63 13.49 1.21
CA ALA A 92 -15.99 12.82 2.47
C ALA A 92 -14.76 12.58 3.37
N TYR A 93 -13.57 12.51 2.78
CA TYR A 93 -12.28 12.28 3.42
C TYR A 93 -11.42 13.55 3.57
N SER A 94 -11.99 14.75 3.38
CA SER A 94 -11.26 16.03 3.48
C SER A 94 -10.54 16.27 4.82
N LYS A 95 -10.92 15.56 5.88
CA LYS A 95 -10.29 15.60 7.21
C LYS A 95 -9.69 14.24 7.62
N ALA A 96 -9.57 13.30 6.68
CA ALA A 96 -9.12 11.96 6.98
C ALA A 96 -7.70 11.99 7.55
N ASN A 97 -7.55 11.34 8.70
CA ASN A 97 -6.29 11.09 9.37
C ASN A 97 -6.37 9.69 9.96
N GLY A 98 -5.24 9.02 10.12
CA GLY A 98 -5.22 7.64 10.59
C GLY A 98 -4.14 6.83 9.91
N PHE A 99 -4.43 5.58 9.60
CA PHE A 99 -3.46 4.64 9.01
C PHE A 99 -4.12 3.72 8.00
N GLU A 100 -3.38 3.43 6.94
CA GLU A 100 -3.56 2.23 6.16
C GLU A 100 -2.69 1.11 6.74
N TYR A 101 -3.23 -0.10 6.78
CA TYR A 101 -2.49 -1.32 7.02
C TYR A 101 -2.57 -2.21 5.79
N PHE A 102 -1.45 -2.76 5.34
CA PHE A 102 -1.42 -3.67 4.21
C PHE A 102 -0.50 -4.86 4.46
N THR A 103 -0.89 -6.01 3.93
CA THR A 103 -0.18 -7.28 4.11
C THR A 103 -0.26 -8.07 2.83
N GLN A 104 0.87 -8.57 2.33
CA GLN A 104 0.89 -9.45 1.16
C GLN A 104 0.06 -10.71 1.45
N ALA A 105 -0.85 -11.03 0.53
CA ALA A 105 -1.76 -12.16 0.59
C ALA A 105 -1.34 -13.23 -0.42
N GLY A 106 -1.14 -14.45 0.05
CA GLY A 106 -0.68 -15.57 -0.79
C GLY A 106 0.84 -15.62 -0.92
N ASN A 107 1.34 -16.23 -2.00
CA ASN A 107 2.78 -16.35 -2.23
C ASN A 107 3.38 -14.99 -2.64
N ALA A 108 4.64 -14.78 -2.30
CA ALA A 108 5.39 -13.62 -2.79
C ALA A 108 5.30 -13.50 -4.32
N GLY A 109 5.00 -12.30 -4.81
CA GLY A 109 4.88 -12.01 -6.24
C GLY A 109 3.52 -12.34 -6.88
N THR A 110 2.52 -12.80 -6.12
CA THR A 110 1.13 -12.91 -6.64
C THR A 110 0.49 -11.55 -6.87
N GLY A 111 1.05 -10.51 -6.26
CA GLY A 111 0.48 -9.17 -6.30
C GLY A 111 -0.81 -9.05 -5.50
N LEU A 112 -1.22 -10.02 -4.68
CA LEU A 112 -2.43 -9.89 -3.87
C LEU A 112 -2.09 -9.33 -2.49
N TYR A 113 -2.92 -8.42 -1.99
CA TYR A 113 -2.75 -7.78 -0.70
C TYR A 113 -4.10 -7.66 0.03
N ASN A 114 -4.06 -7.86 1.35
CA ASN A 114 -5.13 -7.41 2.23
C ASN A 114 -4.82 -5.98 2.66
N THR A 115 -5.82 -5.10 2.66
CA THR A 115 -5.69 -3.72 3.17
C THR A 115 -6.86 -3.32 4.07
N SER A 116 -6.56 -2.53 5.10
CA SER A 116 -7.56 -1.89 5.94
C SER A 116 -7.20 -0.42 6.15
N LEU A 117 -8.24 0.43 6.13
CA LEU A 117 -8.13 1.85 6.47
C LEU A 117 -8.76 2.08 7.83
N VAL A 118 -8.01 2.72 8.71
CA VAL A 118 -8.49 3.18 10.03
C VAL A 118 -8.45 4.69 10.01
N ILE A 119 -9.62 5.32 9.89
CA ILE A 119 -9.80 6.78 9.90
C ILE A 119 -10.21 7.21 11.32
N LEU A 120 -9.57 8.26 11.84
CA LEU A 120 -9.71 8.79 13.20
C LEU A 120 -10.36 10.17 13.22
#